data_AF-Q91087-F1
#
_entry.id   AF-Q91087-F1
#
_cell.length_a   1.000
_cell.length_b   1.000
_cell.length_c   1.000
_cell.angle_alpha   90.00
_cell.angle_beta   90.00
_cell.angle_gamma   90.00
#
_symmetry.space_group_name_H-M   'P 1'
#
loop_
_entity.id
_entity.type
_entity.pdbx_description
1 polymer ?
#
loop_
_entity_poly.entity_id
_entity_poly.type
_entity_poly.pdbx_seq_one_letter_code
_entity_poly.pdbx_strand_id
1 'polypeptide(L)'
;MALAEVCGYREIAARLPRLEHRRECFGELQEALGGLHEQSFAIPRGLDPVEFLKPFASGESDVKIEFHHGTTTLAFKFDHGVIVAVDSRATAGSYVASQTVKKVIEINPYLLGTMAGGAADCMYWERVLSKHCRIYELRNKERISVAAASKLLANMVYQYKGMGLSMGTMICGWDKRGPGLYYVDEEGTRLSGGMFAVGSGSTYAYGVLDSNHRPDMTPEEAYDLGRRAICHATHRDAYSGGVVNLYHMQQSGWIKVSQNDVSELQYKFREEN
;
A
#
# COMPACT_ATOMS: atom_id res chain seq x y z
N MET A 1 -31.23 15.77 11.00
CA MET A 1 -31.08 17.06 11.69
C MET A 1 -30.04 17.05 12.83
N ALA A 2 -29.65 15.90 13.40
CA ALA A 2 -28.73 15.86 14.55
C ALA A 2 -27.23 16.14 14.24
N LEU A 3 -26.72 15.78 13.06
CA LEU A 3 -25.27 15.90 12.79
C LEU A 3 -24.80 17.36 12.55
N ALA A 4 -25.66 18.19 11.96
CA ALA A 4 -25.30 19.56 11.58
C ALA A 4 -25.15 20.49 12.80
N GLU A 5 -25.83 20.21 13.91
CA GLU A 5 -25.69 20.95 15.17
C GLU A 5 -24.43 20.54 15.94
N VAL A 6 -24.07 19.25 15.93
CA VAL A 6 -22.86 18.74 16.59
C VAL A 6 -21.58 19.29 15.95
N CYS A 7 -21.60 19.53 14.64
CA CYS A 7 -20.45 20.04 13.89
C CYS A 7 -20.37 21.58 13.78
N GLY A 8 -21.23 22.35 14.47
CA GLY A 8 -21.16 23.82 14.46
C GLY A 8 -21.47 24.49 13.11
N TYR A 9 -22.10 23.75 12.18
CA TYR A 9 -22.23 24.17 10.78
C TYR A 9 -23.09 25.45 10.58
N ARG A 10 -23.97 25.75 11.54
CA ARG A 10 -24.81 26.96 11.51
C ARG A 10 -24.02 28.26 11.70
N GLU A 11 -22.95 28.24 12.49
CA GLU A 11 -22.11 29.44 12.72
C GLU A 11 -21.24 29.77 11.50
N ILE A 12 -20.82 28.74 10.76
CA ILE A 12 -20.03 28.87 9.53
C ILE A 12 -20.90 29.44 8.41
N ALA A 13 -22.15 28.98 8.28
CA ALA A 13 -23.08 29.46 7.26
C ALA A 13 -23.45 30.95 7.41
N ALA A 14 -23.45 31.48 8.63
CA ALA A 14 -23.74 32.89 8.91
C ALA A 14 -22.57 33.84 8.57
N ARG A 15 -21.35 33.32 8.41
CA ARG A 15 -20.13 34.08 8.05
C ARG A 15 -19.81 34.11 6.56
N LEU A 16 -20.55 33.37 5.74
CA LEU A 16 -20.35 33.37 4.29
C LEU A 16 -21.03 34.60 3.66
N PRO A 17 -20.30 35.41 2.86
CA PRO A 17 -20.89 36.56 2.20
C PRO A 17 -22.00 36.12 1.24
N ARG A 18 -23.13 36.83 1.25
CA ARG A 18 -24.22 36.61 0.31
C ARG A 18 -23.72 36.89 -1.11
N LEU A 19 -23.82 35.88 -1.98
CA LEU A 19 -23.35 35.90 -3.36
C LEU A 19 -24.16 36.88 -4.22
N GLU A 20 -23.71 38.14 -4.25
CA GLU A 20 -24.12 39.15 -5.23
C GLU A 20 -22.91 39.62 -6.05
N HIS A 21 -22.43 38.78 -6.99
CA HIS A 21 -21.94 39.23 -8.30
C HIS A 21 -21.60 38.03 -9.20
N ARG A 22 -22.44 37.78 -10.22
CA ARG A 22 -22.20 36.78 -11.26
C ARG A 22 -21.07 37.23 -12.20
N ARG A 23 -19.82 36.91 -11.88
CA ARG A 23 -18.72 36.69 -12.86
C ARG A 23 -17.46 36.13 -12.19
N GLU A 24 -17.22 36.43 -10.91
CA GLU A 24 -16.10 35.87 -10.13
C GLU A 24 -16.38 34.47 -9.58
N CYS A 25 -17.66 34.11 -9.44
CA CYS A 25 -18.09 32.79 -8.97
C CYS A 25 -17.58 31.60 -9.80
N PHE A 26 -17.21 31.77 -11.07
CA PHE A 26 -16.70 30.63 -11.86
C PHE A 26 -15.30 30.19 -11.40
N GLY A 27 -14.45 31.12 -10.96
CA GLY A 27 -13.13 30.79 -10.40
C GLY A 27 -13.26 30.10 -9.05
N GLU A 28 -14.10 30.62 -8.16
CA GLU A 28 -14.33 30.04 -6.84
C GLU A 28 -15.11 28.73 -6.88
N LEU A 29 -16.07 28.55 -7.81
CA LEU A 29 -16.69 27.25 -8.05
C LEU A 29 -15.71 26.27 -8.67
N GLN A 30 -14.79 26.70 -9.53
CA GLN A 30 -13.80 25.81 -10.13
C GLN A 30 -12.70 25.40 -9.13
N GLU A 31 -12.38 26.25 -8.14
CA GLU A 31 -11.58 25.88 -6.98
C GLU A 31 -12.35 25.01 -5.97
N ALA A 32 -13.61 25.31 -5.70
CA ALA A 32 -14.45 24.51 -4.81
C ALA A 32 -14.82 23.14 -5.41
N LEU A 33 -14.93 23.07 -6.73
CA LEU A 33 -15.05 21.85 -7.53
C LEU A 33 -13.68 21.34 -8.02
N GLY A 34 -12.57 21.92 -7.55
CA GLY A 34 -11.21 21.62 -8.04
C GLY A 34 -10.84 20.15 -7.90
N GLY A 35 -11.45 19.44 -6.94
CA GLY A 35 -11.33 17.98 -6.78
C GLY A 35 -12.00 17.14 -7.88
N LEU A 36 -12.77 17.74 -8.80
CA LEU A 36 -13.33 17.04 -9.95
C LEU A 36 -12.40 17.05 -11.18
N HIS A 37 -11.46 18.00 -11.26
CA HIS A 37 -10.51 18.09 -12.38
C HIS A 37 -9.08 17.67 -11.99
N GLU A 38 -8.67 17.98 -10.76
CA GLU A 38 -7.45 17.43 -10.14
C GLU A 38 -7.83 16.30 -9.20
N GLN A 39 -7.09 15.19 -9.25
CA GLN A 39 -7.24 14.10 -8.27
C GLN A 39 -6.59 14.49 -6.94
N SER A 40 -7.00 15.63 -6.39
CA SER A 40 -6.55 16.11 -5.10
C SER A 40 -7.62 15.86 -4.03
N PHE A 41 -7.18 15.51 -2.82
CA PHE A 41 -8.10 15.50 -1.68
C PHE A 41 -8.56 16.95 -1.41
N ALA A 42 -9.87 17.15 -1.25
CA ALA A 42 -10.42 18.45 -0.89
C ALA A 42 -10.05 18.76 0.57
N ILE A 43 -9.11 19.68 0.78
CA ILE A 43 -8.67 20.11 2.10
C ILE A 43 -9.49 21.33 2.55
N PRO A 44 -10.03 21.36 3.78
CA PRO A 44 -10.71 22.54 4.31
C PRO A 44 -9.86 23.81 4.24
N ARG A 45 -10.44 24.91 3.75
CA ARG A 45 -9.74 26.21 3.64
C ARG A 45 -9.34 26.74 5.02
N GLY A 46 -8.10 27.21 5.15
CA GLY A 46 -7.59 27.85 6.37
C GLY A 46 -7.09 26.90 7.46
N LEU A 47 -7.09 25.59 7.21
CA LEU A 47 -6.53 24.59 8.11
C LEU A 47 -5.36 23.89 7.43
N ASP A 48 -4.16 23.96 8.02
CA ASP A 48 -3.03 23.15 7.57
C ASP A 48 -3.20 21.74 8.13
N PRO A 49 -3.37 20.70 7.29
CA PRO A 49 -3.53 19.32 7.74
C PRO A 49 -2.35 18.84 8.59
N VAL A 50 -1.14 19.31 8.31
CA VAL A 50 0.07 18.90 9.01
C VAL A 50 0.02 19.44 10.45
N GLU A 51 -0.24 20.73 10.62
CA GLU A 51 -0.40 21.34 11.95
C GLU A 51 -1.60 20.76 12.70
N PHE A 52 -2.69 20.45 12.00
CA PHE A 52 -3.86 19.83 12.61
C PHE A 52 -3.55 18.42 13.15
N LEU A 53 -2.77 17.62 12.41
CA LEU A 53 -2.46 16.24 12.80
C LEU A 53 -1.36 16.13 13.87
N LYS A 54 -0.47 17.13 13.98
CA LYS A 54 0.66 17.10 14.92
C LYS A 54 0.27 16.70 16.35
N PRO A 55 -0.74 17.30 17.02
CA PRO A 55 -1.09 16.95 18.39
C PRO A 55 -1.54 15.49 18.55
N PHE A 56 -2.24 14.95 17.54
CA PHE A 56 -2.78 13.59 17.53
C PHE A 56 -1.73 12.53 17.21
N ALA A 57 -0.66 12.91 16.49
CA ALA A 57 0.46 12.05 16.17
C ALA A 57 1.57 12.09 17.24
N SER A 58 1.83 13.24 17.87
CA SER A 58 2.85 13.41 18.92
C SER A 58 2.39 12.94 20.30
N GLY A 59 1.08 12.72 20.49
CA GLY A 59 0.50 12.30 21.77
C GLY A 59 0.31 13.45 22.76
N GLU A 60 0.27 14.69 22.27
CA GLU A 60 -0.04 15.88 23.08
C GLU A 60 -1.54 16.04 23.35
N SER A 61 -2.39 15.40 22.55
CA SER A 61 -3.85 15.34 22.76
C SER A 61 -4.31 14.07 23.46
N ASP A 62 -5.47 14.14 24.14
CA ASP A 62 -6.14 12.99 24.77
C ASP A 62 -6.48 11.86 23.78
N VAL A 63 -6.58 12.18 22.49
CA VAL A 63 -6.79 11.21 21.40
C VAL A 63 -5.47 11.00 20.67
N LYS A 64 -5.01 9.75 20.58
CA LYS A 64 -3.79 9.38 19.86
C LYS A 64 -4.13 8.52 18.65
N ILE A 65 -3.66 8.93 17.47
CA ILE A 65 -3.81 8.13 16.25
C ILE A 65 -2.57 7.24 16.14
N GLU A 66 -2.70 5.98 16.57
CA GLU A 66 -1.64 4.97 16.39
C GLU A 66 -1.91 4.18 15.12
N PHE A 67 -1.09 4.41 14.09
CA PHE A 67 -1.08 3.57 12.89
C PHE A 67 -0.40 2.25 13.21
N HIS A 68 -1.15 1.27 13.70
CA HIS A 68 -0.63 -0.09 13.85
C HIS A 68 -0.47 -0.74 12.47
N HIS A 69 0.78 -0.97 12.04
CA HIS A 69 1.10 -1.62 10.76
C HIS A 69 1.00 -3.14 10.87
N GLY A 70 -0.15 -3.66 11.27
CA GLY A 70 -0.38 -5.08 11.50
C GLY A 70 -0.42 -5.88 10.20
N THR A 71 0.74 -6.31 9.68
CA THR A 71 0.89 -6.97 8.36
C THR A 71 2.30 -7.53 8.18
N THR A 72 2.45 -8.60 7.38
CA THR A 72 3.73 -8.99 6.79
C THR A 72 3.58 -9.15 5.29
N THR A 73 4.35 -8.36 4.55
CA THR A 73 4.52 -8.51 3.10
C THR A 73 6.00 -8.69 2.79
N LEU A 74 6.31 -9.50 1.79
CA LEU A 74 7.68 -9.64 1.29
C LEU A 74 7.68 -9.84 -0.22
N ALA A 75 8.78 -9.41 -0.84
CA ALA A 75 9.05 -9.69 -2.23
C ALA A 75 10.56 -9.83 -2.46
N PHE A 76 10.96 -10.76 -3.31
CA PHE A 76 12.36 -10.95 -3.68
C PHE A 76 12.51 -11.39 -5.13
N LYS A 77 13.61 -10.96 -5.74
CA LYS A 77 14.02 -11.33 -7.09
C LYS A 77 14.84 -12.61 -7.07
N PHE A 78 14.72 -13.38 -8.14
CA PHE A 78 15.51 -14.56 -8.44
C PHE A 78 15.56 -14.74 -9.96
N ASP A 79 16.29 -15.72 -10.48
CA ASP A 79 16.56 -15.88 -11.91
C ASP A 79 15.30 -16.03 -12.77
N HIS A 80 14.22 -16.60 -12.21
CA HIS A 80 12.95 -16.78 -12.92
C HIS A 80 11.93 -15.66 -12.69
N GLY A 81 12.28 -14.59 -11.95
CA GLY A 81 11.44 -13.41 -11.81
C GLY A 81 11.38 -12.83 -10.40
N VAL A 82 10.16 -12.55 -9.93
CA VAL A 82 9.93 -11.99 -8.59
C VAL A 82 8.85 -12.77 -7.87
N ILE A 83 9.13 -13.21 -6.65
CA ILE A 83 8.13 -13.76 -5.74
C ILE A 83 7.57 -12.63 -4.90
N VAL A 84 6.25 -12.63 -4.71
CA VAL A 84 5.55 -11.77 -3.75
C VAL A 84 4.73 -12.67 -2.84
N ALA A 85 4.96 -12.56 -1.53
CA ALA A 85 4.22 -13.31 -0.53
C ALA A 85 3.69 -12.34 0.53
N VAL A 86 2.42 -12.51 0.91
CA VAL A 86 1.76 -11.66 1.91
C VAL A 86 0.87 -12.50 2.82
N ASP A 87 0.71 -12.06 4.07
CA ASP A 87 -0.35 -12.53 4.95
C ASP A 87 -1.70 -11.88 4.59
N SER A 88 -2.78 -12.19 5.33
CA SER A 88 -4.13 -11.70 5.01
C SER A 88 -4.91 -11.20 6.23
N ARG A 89 -4.29 -11.10 7.40
CA ARG A 89 -4.93 -10.59 8.61
C ARG A 89 -5.04 -9.07 8.58
N ALA A 90 -6.19 -8.52 8.94
CA ALA A 90 -6.37 -7.11 9.22
C ALA A 90 -6.92 -6.93 10.63
N THR A 91 -6.30 -6.04 11.40
CA THR A 91 -6.65 -5.78 12.79
C THR A 91 -7.11 -4.33 12.98
N ALA A 92 -8.02 -4.13 13.93
CA ALA A 92 -8.45 -2.84 14.44
C ALA A 92 -8.04 -2.78 15.92
N GLY A 93 -6.82 -2.30 16.18
CA GLY A 93 -6.18 -2.47 17.49
C GLY A 93 -5.89 -3.95 17.77
N SER A 94 -6.33 -4.46 18.92
CA SER A 94 -6.22 -5.87 19.30
C SER A 94 -7.28 -6.78 18.66
N TYR A 95 -8.34 -6.21 18.10
CA TYR A 95 -9.42 -6.99 17.48
C TYR A 95 -9.06 -7.38 16.04
N VAL A 96 -9.16 -8.67 15.72
CA VAL A 96 -8.98 -9.17 14.35
C VAL A 96 -10.25 -8.91 13.54
N ALA A 97 -10.21 -7.87 12.69
CA ALA A 97 -11.35 -7.46 11.88
C ALA A 97 -11.61 -8.43 10.71
N SER A 98 -10.55 -8.96 10.09
CA SER A 98 -10.65 -9.95 9.03
C SER A 98 -9.39 -10.81 8.95
N GLN A 99 -9.54 -12.06 8.48
CA GLN A 99 -8.44 -12.97 8.21
C GLN A 99 -8.22 -13.24 6.72
N THR A 100 -8.96 -12.58 5.83
CA THR A 100 -8.98 -12.90 4.38
C THR A 100 -8.75 -11.69 3.49
N VAL A 101 -8.11 -10.64 4.00
CA VAL A 101 -7.80 -9.43 3.23
C VAL A 101 -6.77 -9.73 2.14
N LYS A 102 -7.06 -9.29 0.92
CA LYS A 102 -6.11 -9.39 -0.20
C LYS A 102 -5.10 -8.24 -0.11
N LYS A 103 -3.89 -8.54 0.37
CA LYS A 103 -2.80 -7.56 0.49
C LYS A 103 -1.87 -7.47 -0.72
N VAL A 104 -2.19 -8.20 -1.79
CA VAL A 104 -1.61 -7.95 -3.12
C VAL A 104 -2.69 -7.29 -3.96
N ILE A 105 -2.37 -6.12 -4.50
CA ILE A 105 -3.24 -5.37 -5.40
C ILE A 105 -2.76 -5.61 -6.82
N GLU A 106 -3.66 -6.14 -7.64
CA GLU A 106 -3.43 -6.43 -9.05
C GLU A 106 -3.58 -5.13 -9.85
N ILE A 107 -2.49 -4.36 -9.96
CA ILE A 107 -2.49 -3.05 -10.65
C ILE A 107 -2.83 -3.24 -12.14
N ASN A 108 -2.15 -4.20 -12.78
CA ASN A 108 -2.42 -4.66 -14.15
C ASN A 108 -1.82 -6.08 -14.33
N PRO A 109 -1.96 -6.75 -15.48
CA PRO A 109 -1.43 -8.11 -15.67
C PRO A 109 0.11 -8.26 -15.56
N TYR A 110 0.87 -7.18 -15.46
CA TYR A 110 2.34 -7.14 -15.45
C TYR A 110 2.96 -6.30 -14.32
N LEU A 111 2.13 -5.79 -13.39
CA LEU A 111 2.50 -5.03 -12.20
C LEU A 111 1.63 -5.49 -11.03
N LEU A 112 2.27 -5.79 -9.91
CA LEU A 112 1.60 -5.98 -8.62
C LEU A 112 2.10 -4.93 -7.64
N GLY A 113 1.22 -4.51 -6.75
CA GLY A 113 1.55 -3.73 -5.57
C GLY A 113 1.20 -4.49 -4.29
N THR A 114 1.84 -4.14 -3.18
CA THR A 114 1.60 -4.78 -1.87
C THR A 114 1.05 -3.77 -0.87
N MET A 115 0.09 -4.19 -0.07
CA MET A 115 -0.53 -3.34 0.93
C MET A 115 0.09 -3.58 2.31
N ALA A 116 0.86 -2.60 2.82
CA ALA A 116 1.26 -2.51 4.22
C ALA A 116 1.12 -1.06 4.71
N GLY A 117 0.62 -0.88 5.93
CA GLY A 117 0.20 0.42 6.45
C GLY A 117 -1.32 0.59 6.42
N GLY A 118 -1.80 1.80 6.14
CA GLY A 118 -3.21 2.12 5.98
C GLY A 118 -3.82 1.36 4.81
N ALA A 119 -4.76 0.46 5.10
CA ALA A 119 -5.41 -0.35 4.05
C ALA A 119 -6.15 0.51 3.02
N ALA A 120 -6.79 1.60 3.46
CA ALA A 120 -7.46 2.54 2.58
C ALA A 120 -6.47 3.31 1.69
N ASP A 121 -5.36 3.77 2.28
CA ASP A 121 -4.33 4.56 1.59
C ASP A 121 -3.69 3.75 0.47
N CYS A 122 -3.21 2.53 0.78
CA CYS A 122 -2.61 1.64 -0.21
C CYS A 122 -3.60 1.33 -1.35
N MET A 123 -4.82 0.93 -1.00
CA MET A 123 -5.83 0.55 -1.99
C MET A 123 -6.21 1.72 -2.90
N TYR A 124 -6.34 2.93 -2.34
CA TYR A 124 -6.67 4.13 -3.11
C TYR A 124 -5.52 4.51 -4.05
N TRP A 125 -4.31 4.69 -3.52
CA TRP A 125 -3.18 5.19 -4.30
C TRP A 125 -2.69 4.22 -5.36
N GLU A 126 -2.72 2.92 -5.09
CA GLU A 126 -2.39 1.90 -6.11
C GLU A 126 -3.47 1.79 -7.20
N ARG A 127 -4.74 2.03 -6.87
CA ARG A 127 -5.81 2.15 -7.87
C ARG A 127 -5.66 3.40 -8.73
N VAL A 128 -5.26 4.53 -8.14
CA VAL A 128 -4.92 5.75 -8.88
C VAL A 128 -3.70 5.49 -9.79
N LEU A 129 -2.69 4.79 -9.30
CA LEU A 129 -1.54 4.36 -10.10
C LEU A 129 -1.98 3.49 -11.29
N SER A 130 -2.86 2.50 -11.08
CA SER A 130 -3.42 1.67 -12.16
C SER A 130 -4.07 2.52 -13.26
N LYS A 131 -4.83 3.55 -12.89
CA LYS A 131 -5.41 4.52 -13.85
C LYS A 131 -4.32 5.21 -14.68
N HIS A 132 -3.29 5.75 -14.03
CA HIS A 132 -2.19 6.45 -14.70
C HIS A 132 -1.38 5.52 -15.61
N CYS A 133 -1.10 4.29 -15.16
CA CYS A 133 -0.45 3.26 -15.96
C CYS A 133 -1.27 2.95 -17.23
N ARG A 134 -2.59 2.85 -17.11
CA ARG A 134 -3.48 2.60 -18.26
C ARG A 134 -3.52 3.78 -19.23
N ILE A 135 -3.58 5.01 -18.73
CA ILE A 135 -3.53 6.22 -19.57
C ILE A 135 -2.18 6.30 -20.31
N TYR A 136 -1.08 6.01 -19.63
CA TYR A 136 0.26 5.96 -20.22
C TYR A 136 0.31 4.96 -21.38
N GLU A 137 -0.22 3.76 -21.17
CA GLU A 137 -0.27 2.71 -22.19
C GLU A 137 -1.07 3.13 -23.42
N LEU A 138 -2.24 3.76 -23.23
CA LEU A 138 -3.07 4.24 -24.34
C LEU A 138 -2.41 5.38 -25.14
N ARG A 139 -1.70 6.29 -24.47
CA ARG A 139 -1.03 7.43 -25.12
C ARG A 139 0.20 7.01 -25.91
N ASN A 140 1.02 6.13 -25.33
CA ASN A 140 2.31 5.75 -25.90
C ASN A 140 2.24 4.46 -26.73
N LYS A 141 1.12 3.73 -26.68
CA LYS A 141 0.96 2.38 -27.26
C LYS A 141 2.04 1.39 -26.75
N GLU A 142 2.56 1.65 -25.56
CA GLU A 142 3.61 0.88 -24.91
C GLU A 142 3.33 0.77 -23.41
N ARG A 143 3.60 -0.41 -22.84
CA ARG A 143 3.49 -0.67 -21.40
C ARG A 143 4.46 0.21 -20.61
N ILE A 144 4.02 0.71 -19.46
CA ILE A 144 4.87 1.48 -18.55
C ILE A 144 5.97 0.59 -17.93
N SER A 145 7.16 1.14 -17.71
CA SER A 145 8.22 0.45 -16.96
C SER A 145 7.93 0.42 -15.46
N VAL A 146 8.47 -0.59 -14.75
CA VAL A 146 8.31 -0.69 -13.28
C VAL A 146 8.97 0.52 -12.60
N ALA A 147 10.09 0.99 -13.17
CA ALA A 147 10.78 2.19 -12.70
C ALA A 147 9.91 3.45 -12.80
N ALA A 148 9.19 3.63 -13.92
CA ALA A 148 8.32 4.78 -14.11
C ALA A 148 7.06 4.69 -13.22
N ALA A 149 6.43 3.52 -13.12
CA ALA A 149 5.26 3.31 -12.26
C ALA A 149 5.57 3.62 -10.78
N SER A 150 6.67 3.08 -10.24
CA SER A 150 7.10 3.37 -8.87
C SER A 150 7.43 4.85 -8.65
N LYS A 151 8.00 5.55 -9.65
CA LYS A 151 8.31 6.98 -9.53
C LYS A 151 7.06 7.85 -9.58
N LEU A 152 6.07 7.49 -10.40
CA LEU A 152 4.76 8.15 -10.40
C LEU A 152 4.08 8.04 -9.04
N LEU A 153 4.08 6.86 -8.43
CA LEU A 153 3.51 6.66 -7.10
C LEU A 153 4.22 7.50 -6.04
N ALA A 154 5.55 7.45 -5.98
CA ALA A 154 6.33 8.23 -5.03
C ALA A 154 6.05 9.74 -5.18
N ASN A 155 5.94 10.25 -6.41
CA ASN A 155 5.63 11.65 -6.65
C ASN A 155 4.20 12.03 -6.20
N MET A 156 3.21 11.16 -6.43
CA MET A 156 1.82 11.40 -5.99
C MET A 156 1.74 11.46 -4.46
N VAL A 157 2.36 10.50 -3.78
CA VAL A 157 2.30 10.37 -2.33
C VAL A 157 3.11 11.49 -1.64
N TYR A 158 4.24 11.90 -2.21
CA TYR A 158 5.05 13.00 -1.67
C TYR A 158 4.28 14.33 -1.60
N GLN A 159 3.28 14.56 -2.44
CA GLN A 159 2.43 15.76 -2.36
C GLN A 159 1.61 15.83 -1.05
N TYR A 160 1.43 14.70 -0.39
CA TYR A 160 0.66 14.56 0.86
C TYR A 160 1.58 14.27 2.05
N LYS A 161 2.89 14.53 1.90
CA LYS A 161 3.86 14.32 2.98
C LYS A 161 3.47 15.13 4.22
N GLY A 162 3.42 14.45 5.36
CA GLY A 162 3.03 15.05 6.64
C GLY A 162 1.52 15.14 6.88
N MET A 163 0.68 14.76 5.91
CA MET A 163 -0.79 14.77 6.04
C MET A 163 -1.35 13.46 6.62
N GLY A 164 -0.53 12.65 7.28
CA GLY A 164 -0.97 11.43 7.97
C GLY A 164 -1.29 10.24 7.07
N LEU A 165 -0.74 10.18 5.86
CA LEU A 165 -0.77 8.95 5.06
C LEU A 165 0.11 7.88 5.70
N SER A 166 -0.32 6.62 5.64
CA SER A 166 0.49 5.47 6.03
C SER A 166 0.47 4.44 4.91
N MET A 167 1.59 4.24 4.22
CA MET A 167 1.65 3.36 3.05
C MET A 167 3.09 2.94 2.78
N GLY A 168 3.43 1.70 3.11
CA GLY A 168 4.64 1.03 2.63
C GLY A 168 4.27 -0.01 1.57
N THR A 169 4.51 0.28 0.29
CA THR A 169 4.16 -0.62 -0.82
C THR A 169 5.38 -1.02 -1.63
N MET A 170 5.40 -2.27 -2.06
CA MET A 170 6.36 -2.80 -3.02
C MET A 170 5.71 -2.88 -4.39
N ILE A 171 6.26 -2.16 -5.36
CA ILE A 171 5.87 -2.25 -6.76
C ILE A 171 6.78 -3.25 -7.45
N CYS A 172 6.21 -4.37 -7.88
CA CYS A 172 6.92 -5.40 -8.62
C CYS A 172 6.34 -5.58 -10.03
N GLY A 173 7.19 -5.99 -10.95
CA GLY A 173 6.81 -6.18 -12.35
C GLY A 173 7.93 -6.72 -13.20
N TRP A 174 7.63 -6.94 -14.47
CA TRP A 174 8.62 -7.27 -15.48
C TRP A 174 8.59 -6.22 -16.59
N ASP A 175 9.72 -5.56 -16.83
CA ASP A 175 9.86 -4.58 -17.92
C ASP A 175 10.98 -4.95 -18.90
N LYS A 176 11.30 -4.04 -19.83
CA LYS A 176 12.34 -4.24 -20.84
C LYS A 176 13.73 -4.52 -20.25
N ARG A 177 13.99 -4.15 -19.00
CA ARG A 177 15.25 -4.38 -18.28
C ARG A 177 15.22 -5.66 -17.44
N GLY A 178 14.11 -6.40 -17.45
CA GLY A 178 13.92 -7.62 -16.67
C GLY A 178 13.04 -7.41 -15.44
N PRO A 179 13.21 -8.24 -14.39
CA PRO A 179 12.42 -8.15 -13.16
C PRO A 179 12.73 -6.88 -12.38
N GLY A 180 11.71 -6.05 -12.18
CA GLY A 180 11.73 -4.82 -11.40
C GLY A 180 11.10 -5.02 -10.03
N LEU A 181 11.75 -4.50 -8.99
CA LEU A 181 11.22 -4.45 -7.63
C LEU A 181 11.63 -3.12 -7.00
N TYR A 182 10.63 -2.40 -6.50
CA TYR A 182 10.81 -1.10 -5.88
C TYR A 182 9.98 -1.01 -4.60
N TYR A 183 10.57 -0.50 -3.54
CA TYR A 183 9.88 -0.09 -2.33
C TYR A 183 9.54 1.41 -2.42
N VAL A 184 8.30 1.77 -2.06
CA VAL A 184 7.80 3.15 -2.00
C VAL A 184 7.05 3.36 -0.68
N ASP A 185 7.34 4.46 0.01
CA ASP A 185 6.68 4.82 1.28
C ASP A 185 5.93 6.17 1.24
N GLU A 186 5.21 6.47 2.31
CA GLU A 186 4.50 7.74 2.55
C GLU A 186 5.41 8.97 2.62
N GLU A 187 6.69 8.80 2.94
CA GLU A 187 7.65 9.90 3.05
C GLU A 187 8.21 10.34 1.69
N GLY A 188 7.87 9.60 0.63
CA GLY A 188 8.35 9.75 -0.74
C GLY A 188 9.65 8.99 -1.02
N THR A 189 10.08 8.12 -0.11
CA THR A 189 11.22 7.23 -0.33
C THR A 189 10.91 6.31 -1.49
N ARG A 190 11.91 6.08 -2.33
CA ARG A 190 11.81 5.14 -3.44
C ARG A 190 13.13 4.39 -3.60
N LEU A 191 13.13 3.11 -3.27
CA LEU A 191 14.31 2.27 -3.33
C LEU A 191 14.13 1.16 -4.35
N SER A 192 15.20 0.84 -5.09
CA SER A 192 15.25 -0.40 -5.88
C SER A 192 16.13 -1.40 -5.15
N GLY A 193 15.71 -2.66 -5.12
CA GLY A 193 16.42 -3.71 -4.39
C GLY A 193 16.11 -5.10 -4.92
N GLY A 194 16.91 -6.08 -4.48
CA GLY A 194 16.70 -7.49 -4.78
C GLY A 194 15.68 -8.17 -3.86
N MET A 195 15.44 -7.60 -2.68
CA MET A 195 14.56 -8.16 -1.66
C MET A 195 14.04 -7.05 -0.75
N PHE A 196 12.78 -7.15 -0.36
CA PHE A 196 12.17 -6.29 0.65
C PHE A 196 11.15 -7.10 1.47
N ALA A 197 11.01 -6.75 2.75
CA ALA A 197 9.90 -7.13 3.60
C ALA A 197 9.39 -5.88 4.34
N VAL A 198 8.07 -5.72 4.40
CA VAL A 198 7.39 -4.52 4.91
C VAL A 198 6.22 -4.92 5.81
N GLY A 199 6.03 -4.16 6.89
CA GLY A 199 5.00 -4.34 7.91
C GLY A 199 5.55 -4.81 9.27
N SER A 200 4.69 -5.00 10.27
CA SER A 200 5.05 -5.38 11.64
C SER A 200 5.88 -6.66 11.73
N GLY A 201 5.61 -7.67 10.89
CA GLY A 201 6.36 -8.93 10.90
C GLY A 201 7.56 -8.98 9.94
N SER A 202 7.92 -7.86 9.32
CA SER A 202 9.02 -7.78 8.34
C SER A 202 10.36 -8.27 8.88
N THR A 203 10.70 -7.97 10.14
CA THR A 203 11.97 -8.39 10.77
C THR A 203 12.07 -9.91 10.88
N TYR A 204 10.98 -10.59 11.21
CA TYR A 204 10.92 -12.06 11.25
C TYR A 204 11.03 -12.66 9.85
N ALA A 205 10.41 -12.04 8.85
CA ALA A 205 10.50 -12.48 7.47
C ALA A 205 11.94 -12.37 6.94
N TYR A 206 12.64 -11.25 7.18
CA TYR A 206 14.04 -11.07 6.79
C TYR A 206 14.94 -12.18 7.34
N GLY A 207 14.79 -12.57 8.61
CA GLY A 207 15.61 -13.65 9.19
C GLY A 207 15.55 -14.97 8.42
N VAL A 208 14.37 -15.33 7.89
CA VAL A 208 14.19 -16.55 7.08
C VAL A 208 14.68 -16.35 5.65
N LEU A 209 14.39 -15.18 5.06
CA LEU A 209 14.78 -14.85 3.69
C LEU A 209 16.29 -14.77 3.53
N ASP A 210 16.97 -14.00 4.38
CA ASP A 210 18.42 -13.76 4.31
C ASP A 210 19.23 -15.05 4.51
N SER A 211 18.67 -16.01 5.25
CA SER A 211 19.33 -17.29 5.53
C SER A 211 19.31 -18.26 4.34
N ASN A 212 18.31 -18.16 3.45
CA ASN A 212 18.02 -19.20 2.46
C ASN A 212 17.90 -18.69 1.01
N HIS A 213 17.84 -17.36 0.81
CA HIS A 213 17.72 -16.78 -0.52
C HIS A 213 18.97 -17.02 -1.34
N ARG A 214 18.77 -17.51 -2.58
CA ARG A 214 19.82 -17.60 -3.59
C ARG A 214 19.28 -17.10 -4.94
N PRO A 215 20.06 -16.39 -5.76
CA PRO A 215 19.60 -15.93 -7.07
C PRO A 215 19.17 -17.08 -8.00
N ASP A 216 19.87 -18.22 -7.93
CA ASP A 216 19.75 -19.40 -8.80
C ASP A 216 18.73 -20.44 -8.32
N MET A 217 17.77 -20.04 -7.46
CA MET A 217 16.71 -20.94 -6.98
C MET A 217 15.77 -21.40 -8.10
N THR A 218 15.32 -22.64 -8.01
CA THR A 218 14.18 -23.11 -8.81
C THR A 218 12.88 -22.41 -8.37
N PRO A 219 11.86 -22.30 -9.24
CA PRO A 219 10.58 -21.71 -8.86
C PRO A 219 9.95 -22.35 -7.62
N GLU A 220 10.06 -23.67 -7.49
CA GLU A 220 9.52 -24.46 -6.38
C GLU A 220 10.21 -24.14 -5.05
N GLU A 221 11.55 -24.02 -5.06
CA GLU A 221 12.33 -23.58 -3.89
C GLU A 221 11.96 -22.15 -3.50
N ALA A 222 11.82 -21.25 -4.48
CA ALA A 222 11.43 -19.86 -4.22
C ALA A 222 10.00 -19.78 -3.65
N TYR A 223 9.07 -20.61 -4.11
CA TYR A 223 7.72 -20.69 -3.55
C TYR A 223 7.73 -21.17 -2.10
N ASP A 224 8.53 -22.20 -1.80
CA ASP A 224 8.66 -22.73 -0.45
C ASP A 224 9.28 -21.70 0.49
N LEU A 225 10.34 -21.01 0.07
CA LEU A 225 10.97 -19.93 0.83
C LEU A 225 9.98 -18.81 1.15
N GLY A 226 9.21 -18.34 0.16
CA GLY A 226 8.18 -17.31 0.37
C GLY A 226 7.10 -17.74 1.37
N ARG A 227 6.65 -19.01 1.31
CA ARG A 227 5.68 -19.56 2.27
C ARG A 227 6.25 -19.67 3.68
N ARG A 228 7.46 -20.21 3.82
CA ARG A 228 8.14 -20.36 5.13
C ARG A 228 8.36 -18.99 5.78
N ALA A 229 8.85 -18.01 5.02
CA ALA A 229 9.13 -16.68 5.55
C ALA A 229 7.87 -15.99 6.13
N ILE A 230 6.74 -16.00 5.40
CA ILE A 230 5.48 -15.48 5.93
C ILE A 230 4.99 -16.34 7.10
N CYS A 231 5.02 -17.66 6.98
CA CYS A 231 4.56 -18.58 8.03
C CYS A 231 5.28 -18.33 9.37
N HIS A 232 6.61 -18.21 9.36
CA HIS A 232 7.38 -17.91 10.56
C HIS A 232 7.14 -16.49 11.09
N ALA A 233 6.95 -15.51 10.21
CA ALA A 233 6.59 -14.16 10.62
C ALA A 233 5.23 -14.13 11.34
N THR A 234 4.21 -14.78 10.77
CA THR A 234 2.86 -14.89 11.38
C THR A 234 2.83 -15.69 12.68
N HIS A 235 3.82 -16.57 12.90
CA HIS A 235 3.93 -17.30 14.17
C HIS A 235 4.43 -16.40 15.32
N ARG A 236 5.23 -15.36 15.01
CA ARG A 236 5.83 -14.47 16.01
C ARG A 236 5.11 -13.13 16.14
N ASP A 237 4.65 -12.57 15.03
CA ASP A 237 3.94 -11.29 14.99
C ASP A 237 2.43 -11.49 15.20
N ALA A 238 1.89 -10.91 16.28
CA ALA A 238 0.48 -11.06 16.65
C ALA A 238 -0.50 -10.51 15.60
N TYR A 239 -0.06 -9.47 14.86
CA TYR A 239 -0.91 -8.78 13.90
C TYR A 239 -0.87 -9.38 12.49
N SER A 240 0.03 -10.33 12.24
CA SER A 240 0.13 -11.05 10.97
C SER A 240 -0.52 -12.43 11.07
N GLY A 241 -1.23 -12.88 10.04
CA GLY A 241 -1.83 -14.22 10.02
C GLY A 241 -2.86 -14.46 8.93
N GLY A 242 -3.72 -15.47 9.15
CA GLY A 242 -4.74 -15.88 8.19
C GLY A 242 -4.17 -16.84 7.14
N VAL A 243 -4.15 -16.42 5.88
CA VAL A 243 -3.64 -17.19 4.75
C VAL A 243 -2.42 -16.52 4.15
N VAL A 244 -1.50 -17.33 3.63
CA VAL A 244 -0.38 -16.88 2.80
C VAL A 244 -0.84 -16.83 1.35
N ASN A 245 -0.87 -15.63 0.77
CA ASN A 245 -1.09 -15.45 -0.66
C ASN A 245 0.27 -15.31 -1.36
N LEU A 246 0.54 -16.21 -2.31
CA LEU A 246 1.79 -16.25 -3.05
C LEU A 246 1.55 -15.95 -4.53
N TYR A 247 2.29 -14.98 -5.05
CA TYR A 247 2.29 -14.59 -6.46
C TYR A 247 3.70 -14.73 -7.03
N HIS A 248 3.76 -15.05 -8.33
CA HIS A 248 5.01 -15.12 -9.08
C HIS A 248 4.88 -14.22 -10.31
N MET A 249 5.74 -13.20 -10.37
CA MET A 249 5.90 -12.32 -11.52
C MET A 249 6.89 -12.93 -12.51
N GLN A 250 6.40 -13.26 -13.70
CA GLN A 250 7.17 -13.78 -14.83
C GLN A 250 7.22 -12.77 -15.98
N GLN A 251 8.00 -13.07 -17.02
CA GLN A 251 8.10 -12.22 -18.21
C GLN A 251 6.75 -12.04 -18.94
N SER A 252 5.88 -13.06 -18.90
CA SER A 252 4.55 -13.04 -19.52
C SER A 252 3.50 -12.27 -18.69
N GLY A 253 3.80 -11.99 -17.42
CA GLY A 253 2.86 -11.42 -16.45
C GLY A 253 2.93 -12.16 -15.12
N TRP A 254 2.06 -11.79 -14.18
CA TRP A 254 1.99 -12.49 -12.90
C TRP A 254 1.03 -13.66 -12.91
N ILE A 255 1.31 -14.65 -12.08
CA ILE A 255 0.40 -15.75 -11.73
C ILE A 255 0.17 -15.80 -10.22
N LYS A 256 -1.05 -16.12 -9.81
CA LYS A 256 -1.32 -16.48 -8.42
C LYS A 256 -0.93 -17.94 -8.22
N VAL A 257 0.11 -18.19 -7.43
CA VAL A 257 0.70 -19.52 -7.24
C VAL A 257 -0.15 -20.34 -6.29
N SER A 258 -0.43 -19.79 -5.10
CA SER A 258 -1.22 -20.48 -4.09
C SER A 258 -1.83 -19.53 -3.07
N GLN A 259 -2.82 -20.05 -2.35
CA GLN A 259 -3.39 -19.44 -1.16
C GLN A 259 -3.50 -20.53 -0.11
N ASN A 260 -2.62 -20.49 0.89
CA ASN A 260 -2.48 -21.56 1.88
C ASN A 260 -2.82 -21.04 3.27
N ASP A 261 -3.54 -21.82 4.07
CA ASP A 261 -3.79 -21.46 5.46
C ASP A 261 -2.49 -21.55 6.27
N VAL A 262 -2.23 -20.52 7.09
CA VAL A 262 -1.01 -20.47 7.91
C VAL A 262 -0.97 -21.61 8.91
N SER A 263 -2.10 -21.98 9.50
CA SER A 263 -2.19 -23.06 10.49
C SER A 263 -1.75 -24.39 9.86
N GLU A 264 -2.29 -24.72 8.69
CA GLU A 264 -1.92 -25.93 7.94
C GLU A 264 -0.43 -25.95 7.59
N LEU A 265 0.12 -24.81 7.14
CA LEU A 265 1.55 -24.69 6.85
C LEU A 265 2.42 -24.88 8.11
N GLN A 266 2.00 -24.34 9.26
CA GLN A 266 2.74 -24.51 10.51
C GLN A 266 2.79 -25.97 10.95
N TYR A 267 1.67 -26.69 10.89
CA TYR A 267 1.65 -28.13 11.19
C TYR A 267 2.54 -28.91 10.21
N LYS A 268 2.43 -28.63 8.91
CA LYS A 268 3.27 -29.27 7.89
C LYS A 268 4.77 -29.06 8.17
N PHE A 269 5.21 -27.82 8.39
CA PHE A 269 6.63 -27.53 8.64
C PHE A 269 7.13 -28.04 9.99
N ARG A 270 6.23 -28.29 10.94
CA ARG A 270 6.58 -28.93 12.21
C ARG A 270 6.80 -30.43 12.07
N GLU A 271 6.13 -31.09 11.13
CA GLU A 271 6.31 -32.52 10.84
C GLU A 271 7.55 -32.80 9.97
N GLU A 272 8.00 -31.83 9.17
CA GLU A 272 9.20 -31.92 8.33
C GLU A 272 10.52 -31.76 9.09
N ASN A 273 10.50 -31.21 10.31
CA ASN A 273 11.66 -30.98 11.18
C ASN A 273 11.71 -31.98 12.34
#